data_AF-Q8TD12-F1
#
_entry.id   AF-Q8TD12-F1
#
_cell.length_a   1.000
_cell.length_b   1.000
_cell.length_c   1.000
_cell.angle_alpha   90.00
_cell.angle_beta   90.00
_cell.angle_gamma   90.00
#
_symmetry.space_group_name_H-M   'P 1'
#
loop_
_entity.id
_entity.type
_entity.pdbx_description
1 polymer ?
#
loop_
_entity_poly.entity_id
_entity_poly.type
_entity_poly.pdbx_seq_one_letter_code
_entity_poly.pdbx_strand_id
1 'polypeptide(L)'
;RPGYRREPSLSPKLTCLQNLKWSTAVEFCKKKSCPNPGEIRNGQIDVPGGILFGATISFSCNTGYKLFGSTSSFCLISGSSVQWSDPLPECREIYCPAPPQIDNGIIQGERDHYGYRQSVTYACNKGFTMIGEHSIYCTVNNDEGEWSGPPPECRGKSLTSKVPPTVQKPTTVNVPTTEVSPTSQKTTTKTTTPNAQATRSTPVSRTTKHFHETTPNKGSGTTSGQLTLFRFTEYGSNVLWWKYELDQDCRIKWSLIYCGQGFSY
;
A
#
# COMPACT_ATOMS: atom_id res chain seq x y z
N ARG A 1 0.87 31.24 4.82
CA ARG A 1 1.16 29.93 4.24
C ARG A 1 1.34 28.95 5.35
N PRO A 2 0.24 28.27 5.70
CA PRO A 2 0.32 27.03 6.47
C PRO A 2 1.40 26.11 5.89
N GLY A 3 2.12 25.40 6.74
CA GLY A 3 3.22 24.52 6.32
C GLY A 3 4.58 25.20 6.07
N TYR A 4 4.70 26.52 6.27
CA TYR A 4 5.96 27.27 6.14
C TYR A 4 6.34 27.97 7.46
N ARG A 5 7.63 28.26 7.64
CA ARG A 5 8.21 28.99 8.78
C ARG A 5 9.16 30.10 8.29
N ARG A 6 9.24 31.19 9.06
CA ARG A 6 10.17 32.30 8.77
C ARG A 6 11.62 31.84 8.96
N GLU A 7 12.49 32.25 8.05
CA GLU A 7 13.94 32.22 8.19
C GLU A 7 14.39 33.59 8.76
N PRO A 8 14.81 33.66 10.04
CA PRO A 8 15.09 34.95 10.70
C PRO A 8 16.24 35.75 10.07
N SER A 9 17.14 35.07 9.36
CA SER A 9 18.29 35.69 8.70
C SER A 9 17.93 36.41 7.39
N LEU A 10 16.71 36.27 6.89
CA LEU A 10 16.27 36.82 5.60
C LEU A 10 15.15 37.84 5.79
N SER A 11 15.24 38.94 5.05
CA SER A 11 14.22 40.00 5.08
C SER A 11 12.94 39.54 4.35
N PRO A 12 11.75 39.69 4.97
CA PRO A 12 10.47 39.46 4.30
C PRO A 12 10.02 40.65 3.44
N LYS A 13 10.90 41.62 3.17
CA LYS A 13 10.59 42.84 2.43
C LYS A 13 11.14 42.80 1.01
N LEU A 14 10.37 43.35 0.08
CA LEU A 14 10.76 43.57 -1.31
C LEU A 14 10.85 45.08 -1.56
N THR A 15 11.94 45.53 -2.16
CA THR A 15 12.17 46.94 -2.53
C THR A 15 11.88 47.15 -4.02
N CYS A 16 11.14 48.21 -4.38
CA CYS A 16 10.95 48.65 -5.77
C CYS A 16 12.19 49.41 -6.23
N LEU A 17 12.86 48.90 -7.28
CA LEU A 17 14.09 49.45 -7.83
C LEU A 17 13.79 50.59 -8.82
N GLN A 18 14.81 51.39 -9.14
CA GLN A 18 14.70 52.54 -10.06
C GLN A 18 14.20 52.14 -11.47
N ASN A 19 14.44 50.90 -11.88
CA ASN A 19 13.96 50.34 -13.14
C ASN A 19 12.49 49.88 -13.09
N LEU A 20 11.74 50.27 -12.05
CA LEU A 20 10.33 49.90 -11.82
C LEU A 20 10.12 48.38 -11.71
N LYS A 21 11.14 47.65 -11.25
CA LYS A 21 11.05 46.22 -10.93
C LYS A 21 11.24 46.01 -9.44
N TRP A 22 10.55 45.04 -8.88
CA TRP A 22 10.86 44.56 -7.54
C TRP A 22 12.25 43.93 -7.51
N SER A 23 12.95 44.11 -6.40
CA SER A 23 14.16 43.36 -6.06
C SER A 23 13.88 41.85 -6.03
N THR A 24 14.94 41.05 -6.16
CA THR A 24 14.82 39.60 -6.12
C THR A 24 14.32 39.15 -4.74
N ALA A 25 13.24 38.37 -4.73
CA ALA A 25 12.73 37.77 -3.51
C ALA A 25 13.69 36.69 -3.00
N VAL A 26 14.12 36.81 -1.75
CA VAL A 26 14.83 35.75 -1.04
C VAL A 26 13.83 34.76 -0.44
N GLU A 27 14.22 33.49 -0.28
CA GLU A 27 13.36 32.45 0.31
C GLU A 27 13.32 32.59 1.84
N PHE A 28 12.68 33.67 2.33
CA PHE A 28 12.53 33.94 3.76
C PHE A 28 11.45 33.08 4.44
N CYS A 29 10.66 32.31 3.67
CA CYS A 29 9.69 31.36 4.19
C CYS A 29 10.06 29.94 3.76
N LYS A 30 10.68 29.18 4.66
CA LYS A 30 11.07 27.79 4.40
C LYS A 30 9.94 26.84 4.74
N LYS A 31 9.83 25.73 4.01
CA LYS A 31 8.89 24.65 4.38
C LYS A 31 9.19 24.16 5.80
N LYS A 32 8.14 23.86 6.56
CA LYS A 32 8.27 23.12 7.82
C LYS A 32 8.68 21.68 7.51
N SER A 33 9.46 21.08 8.41
CA SER A 33 9.81 19.67 8.34
C SER A 33 8.78 18.86 9.10
N CYS A 34 8.34 17.73 8.55
CA CYS A 34 7.69 16.71 9.34
C CYS A 34 8.67 16.09 10.34
N PRO A 35 8.17 15.43 11.39
CA PRO A 35 9.00 14.64 12.28
C PRO A 35 9.79 13.57 11.50
N ASN A 36 10.92 13.16 12.05
CA ASN A 36 11.62 11.97 11.54
C ASN A 36 10.63 10.80 11.53
N PRO A 37 10.41 10.11 10.40
CA PRO A 37 9.46 9.00 10.32
C PRO A 37 9.74 7.89 11.34
N GLY A 38 11.00 7.72 11.76
CA GLY A 38 11.41 6.66 12.68
C GLY A 38 11.91 5.44 11.91
N GLU A 39 11.70 4.25 12.47
CA GLU A 39 12.13 2.98 11.89
C GLU A 39 10.99 1.96 11.94
N ILE A 40 10.91 1.10 10.92
CA ILE A 40 9.98 -0.03 10.88
C ILE A 40 10.80 -1.30 11.14
N ARG A 41 10.50 -2.01 12.23
CA ARG A 41 11.15 -3.29 12.51
C ARG A 41 10.85 -4.27 11.37
N ASN A 42 11.88 -4.87 10.79
CA ASN A 42 11.77 -5.76 9.62
C ASN A 42 11.15 -5.10 8.38
N GLY A 43 11.28 -3.79 8.24
CA GLY A 43 10.83 -3.04 7.06
C GLY A 43 11.76 -1.90 6.69
N GLN A 44 11.35 -1.13 5.70
CA GLN A 44 12.10 -0.01 5.14
C GLN A 44 11.16 1.17 4.89
N ILE A 45 11.72 2.38 4.99
CA ILE A 45 11.06 3.63 4.67
C ILE A 45 11.82 4.27 3.51
N ASP A 46 11.16 4.45 2.39
CA ASP A 46 11.72 5.16 1.23
C ASP A 46 11.37 6.65 1.30
N VAL A 47 12.41 7.49 1.15
CA VAL A 47 12.34 8.95 1.34
C VAL A 47 12.95 9.66 0.11
N PRO A 48 12.28 9.63 -1.05
CA PRO A 48 12.87 10.08 -2.31
C PRO A 48 13.09 11.60 -2.39
N GLY A 49 12.29 12.38 -1.66
CA GLY A 49 12.27 13.86 -1.71
C GLY A 49 12.53 14.56 -0.37
N GLY A 50 13.05 13.84 0.63
CA GLY A 50 13.18 14.33 2.01
C GLY A 50 11.85 14.34 2.77
N ILE A 51 11.79 15.11 3.87
CA ILE A 51 10.68 15.08 4.85
C ILE A 51 10.01 16.45 5.05
N LEU A 52 10.17 17.37 4.11
CA LEU A 52 9.58 18.71 4.19
C LEU A 52 8.09 18.67 3.83
N PHE A 53 7.36 19.73 4.20
CA PHE A 53 5.94 19.91 3.85
C PHE A 53 5.65 19.59 2.37
N GLY A 54 4.67 18.70 2.15
CA GLY A 54 4.28 18.16 0.85
C GLY A 54 5.11 16.97 0.37
N ALA A 55 6.07 16.48 1.16
CA ALA A 55 6.79 15.24 0.85
C ALA A 55 5.90 14.00 1.03
N THR A 56 6.27 12.94 0.32
CA THR A 56 5.68 11.61 0.42
C THR A 56 6.78 10.61 0.75
N ILE A 57 6.48 9.71 1.67
CA ILE A 57 7.32 8.55 2.00
C ILE A 57 6.53 7.27 1.72
N SER A 58 7.22 6.20 1.36
CA SER A 58 6.61 4.88 1.16
C SER A 58 7.21 3.85 2.10
N PHE A 59 6.44 2.81 2.38
CA PHE A 59 6.78 1.77 3.36
C PHE A 59 6.79 0.41 2.68
N SER A 60 7.77 -0.41 3.05
CA SER A 60 7.88 -1.80 2.60
C SER A 60 8.36 -2.70 3.73
N CYS A 61 8.06 -3.99 3.64
CA CYS A 61 8.56 -5.00 4.56
C CYS A 61 9.66 -5.82 3.91
N ASN A 62 10.61 -6.29 4.72
CA ASN A 62 11.65 -7.20 4.27
C ASN A 62 11.02 -8.55 3.86
N THR A 63 11.71 -9.30 3.00
CA THR A 63 11.26 -10.64 2.59
C THR A 63 11.01 -11.53 3.81
N GLY A 64 9.86 -12.21 3.85
CA GLY A 64 9.42 -13.00 5.00
C GLY A 64 8.51 -12.24 5.97
N TYR A 65 8.19 -10.98 5.70
CA TYR A 65 7.29 -10.16 6.51
C TYR A 65 6.20 -9.53 5.63
N LYS A 66 4.99 -9.47 6.18
CA LYS A 66 3.81 -8.86 5.56
C LYS A 66 3.52 -7.49 6.17
N LEU A 67 3.19 -6.52 5.33
CA LEU A 67 2.85 -5.16 5.75
C LEU A 67 1.40 -5.08 6.25
N PHE A 68 1.22 -4.53 7.47
CA PHE A 68 -0.08 -4.23 8.06
C PHE A 68 -0.17 -2.72 8.36
N GLY A 69 -1.02 -2.02 7.62
CA GLY A 69 -1.22 -0.58 7.73
C GLY A 69 -1.17 0.12 6.37
N SER A 70 -0.89 1.42 6.39
CA SER A 70 -0.73 2.22 5.17
C SER A 70 0.59 1.88 4.47
N THR A 71 0.63 1.94 3.14
CA THR A 71 1.85 1.72 2.33
C THR A 71 2.62 3.01 2.05
N SER A 72 2.04 4.16 2.40
CA SER A 72 2.65 5.48 2.22
C SER A 72 2.11 6.47 3.23
N SER A 73 2.83 7.58 3.43
CA SER A 73 2.39 8.71 4.26
C SER A 73 2.80 10.04 3.65
N PHE A 74 1.98 11.07 3.85
CA PHE A 74 2.16 12.40 3.28
C PHE A 74 2.40 13.44 4.38
N CYS A 75 3.35 14.35 4.18
CA CYS A 75 3.63 15.43 5.12
C CYS A 75 2.64 16.58 4.92
N LEU A 76 1.54 16.55 5.69
CA LEU A 76 0.41 17.47 5.57
C LEU A 76 0.38 18.50 6.72
N ILE A 77 -0.44 19.54 6.57
CA ILE A 77 -0.68 20.51 7.64
C ILE A 77 -1.56 19.88 8.71
N SER A 78 -1.13 20.00 9.97
CA SER A 78 -1.92 19.60 11.14
C SER A 78 -1.87 20.70 12.19
N GLY A 79 -2.99 21.43 12.31
CA GLY A 79 -3.09 22.64 13.14
C GLY A 79 -2.07 23.70 12.72
N SER A 80 -1.19 24.07 13.65
CA SER A 80 -0.11 25.04 13.41
C SER A 80 1.17 24.43 12.86
N SER A 81 1.27 23.10 12.76
CA SER A 81 2.48 22.36 12.35
C SER A 81 2.25 21.49 11.12
N VAL A 82 3.24 20.67 10.75
CA VAL A 82 3.09 19.64 9.72
C VAL A 82 3.32 18.27 10.33
N GLN A 83 2.54 17.29 9.92
CA GLN A 83 2.55 15.93 10.43
C GLN A 83 2.34 14.94 9.29
N TRP A 84 2.82 13.72 9.49
CA TRP A 84 2.54 12.59 8.61
C TRP A 84 1.05 12.24 8.66
N SER A 85 0.44 12.01 7.50
CA SER A 85 -0.98 11.67 7.36
C SER A 85 -1.32 10.33 7.99
N ASP A 86 -0.40 9.39 7.89
CA ASP A 86 -0.54 8.01 8.32
C ASP A 86 0.60 7.63 9.26
N PRO A 87 0.34 6.83 10.33
CA PRO A 87 1.36 6.30 11.20
C PRO A 87 2.23 5.25 10.49
N LEU A 88 3.36 4.89 11.10
CA LEU A 88 4.17 3.77 10.62
C LEU A 88 3.37 2.46 10.63
N PRO A 89 3.48 1.63 9.58
CA PRO A 89 2.87 0.31 9.54
C PRO A 89 3.67 -0.70 10.38
N GLU A 90 3.09 -1.88 10.56
CA GLU A 90 3.73 -3.02 11.22
C GLU A 90 4.12 -4.09 10.18
N CYS A 91 5.35 -4.58 10.25
CA CYS A 91 5.80 -5.72 9.46
C CYS A 91 5.75 -7.00 10.29
N ARG A 92 4.76 -7.86 10.02
CA ARG A 92 4.54 -9.12 10.76
C ARG A 92 5.15 -10.30 10.04
N GLU A 93 5.77 -11.19 10.78
CA GLU A 93 6.42 -12.38 10.22
C GLU A 93 5.40 -13.29 9.53
N ILE A 94 5.77 -13.81 8.37
CA ILE A 94 4.98 -14.79 7.62
C ILE A 94 5.46 -16.17 8.04
N TYR A 95 4.53 -16.97 8.54
CA TYR A 95 4.79 -18.35 8.90
C TYR A 95 4.31 -19.30 7.83
N CYS A 96 5.08 -20.36 7.60
CA CYS A 96 4.61 -21.53 6.90
C CYS A 96 3.53 -22.25 7.72
N PRO A 97 2.65 -23.03 7.06
CA PRO A 97 1.75 -23.93 7.78
C PRO A 97 2.54 -24.92 8.64
N ALA A 98 1.88 -25.51 9.63
CA ALA A 98 2.49 -26.56 10.44
C ALA A 98 3.15 -27.62 9.53
N PRO A 99 4.40 -28.03 9.84
CA PRO A 99 5.10 -28.98 8.99
C PRO A 99 4.33 -30.31 8.93
N PRO A 100 4.22 -30.93 7.75
CA PRO A 100 3.48 -32.17 7.61
C PRO A 100 4.18 -33.29 8.38
N GLN A 101 3.41 -34.05 9.16
CA GLN A 101 3.90 -35.24 9.85
C GLN A 101 4.05 -36.39 8.85
N ILE A 102 5.00 -37.29 9.12
CA ILE A 102 5.28 -38.45 8.25
C ILE A 102 5.10 -39.76 9.01
N ASP A 103 4.55 -40.76 8.34
CA ASP A 103 4.39 -42.09 8.92
C ASP A 103 5.76 -42.71 9.20
N ASN A 104 5.90 -43.32 10.38
CA ASN A 104 7.13 -43.99 10.81
C ASN A 104 8.37 -43.06 10.82
N GLY A 105 8.16 -41.76 11.02
CA GLY A 105 9.22 -40.80 11.26
C GLY A 105 8.79 -39.72 12.24
N ILE A 106 9.72 -38.82 12.52
CA ILE A 106 9.55 -37.69 13.44
C ILE A 106 10.17 -36.43 12.84
N ILE A 107 9.74 -35.27 13.30
CA ILE A 107 10.42 -33.99 13.11
C ILE A 107 11.40 -33.78 14.26
N GLN A 108 12.67 -33.54 13.95
CA GLN A 108 13.69 -33.29 14.94
C GLN A 108 13.60 -31.85 15.46
N GLY A 109 13.36 -31.68 16.76
CA GLY A 109 13.35 -30.36 17.41
C GLY A 109 12.22 -29.47 16.94
N GLU A 110 11.01 -30.03 16.85
CA GLU A 110 9.82 -29.32 16.40
C GLU A 110 9.55 -28.04 17.22
N ARG A 111 9.16 -26.97 16.54
CA ARG A 111 8.85 -25.64 17.06
C ARG A 111 7.41 -25.27 16.74
N ASP A 112 6.88 -24.28 17.46
CA ASP A 112 5.50 -23.80 17.25
C ASP A 112 5.30 -23.11 15.89
N HIS A 113 6.32 -22.41 15.39
CA HIS A 113 6.23 -21.60 14.16
C HIS A 113 7.53 -21.67 13.35
N TYR A 114 7.39 -21.60 12.03
CA TYR A 114 8.51 -21.57 11.08
C TYR A 114 8.36 -20.41 10.10
N GLY A 115 9.23 -19.41 10.25
CA GLY A 115 9.31 -18.25 9.36
C GLY A 115 10.18 -18.51 8.13
N TYR A 116 10.25 -17.51 7.25
CA TYR A 116 11.03 -17.57 6.01
C TYR A 116 12.48 -18.07 6.22
N ARG A 117 12.91 -19.01 5.37
CA ARG A 117 14.22 -19.71 5.39
C ARG A 117 14.47 -20.61 6.60
N GLN A 118 13.56 -20.70 7.57
CA GLN A 118 13.66 -21.70 8.62
C GLN A 118 13.31 -23.08 8.07
N SER A 119 13.89 -24.13 8.63
CA SER A 119 13.76 -25.49 8.12
C SER A 119 13.36 -26.48 9.20
N VAL A 120 12.66 -27.54 8.79
CA VAL A 120 12.45 -28.74 9.60
C VAL A 120 13.30 -29.87 9.04
N THR A 121 13.77 -30.75 9.92
CA THR A 121 14.53 -31.94 9.53
C THR A 121 13.82 -33.17 10.06
N TYR A 122 13.56 -34.11 9.16
CA TYR A 122 12.88 -35.35 9.47
C TYR A 122 13.87 -36.45 9.85
N ALA A 123 13.39 -37.45 10.58
CA ALA A 123 14.13 -38.68 10.82
C ALA A 123 13.17 -39.87 10.84
N CYS A 124 13.56 -40.95 10.17
CA CYS A 124 12.78 -42.18 10.21
C CYS A 124 13.01 -42.95 11.52
N ASN A 125 11.96 -43.59 12.00
CA ASN A 125 12.00 -44.48 13.14
C ASN A 125 12.89 -45.69 12.83
N LYS A 126 13.37 -46.35 13.89
CA LYS A 126 14.26 -47.53 13.78
C LYS A 126 13.62 -48.60 12.88
N GLY A 127 14.37 -49.08 11.90
CA GLY A 127 13.93 -50.11 10.95
C GLY A 127 13.34 -49.56 9.63
N PHE A 128 13.18 -48.25 9.53
CA PHE A 128 12.74 -47.55 8.32
C PHE A 128 13.91 -46.80 7.65
N THR A 129 13.82 -46.67 6.33
CA THR A 129 14.79 -45.95 5.50
C THR A 129 14.11 -44.72 4.89
N MET A 130 14.78 -43.58 4.92
CA MET A 130 14.27 -42.33 4.36
C MET A 130 14.34 -42.32 2.84
N ILE A 131 13.27 -41.85 2.20
CA ILE A 131 13.15 -41.66 0.76
C ILE A 131 12.77 -40.21 0.50
N GLY A 132 13.66 -39.45 -0.14
CA GLY A 132 13.49 -38.02 -0.39
C GLY A 132 14.48 -37.15 0.39
N GLU A 133 14.26 -35.84 0.36
CA GLU A 133 15.09 -34.86 1.07
C GLU A 133 14.83 -34.89 2.57
N HIS A 134 15.90 -34.83 3.37
CA HIS A 134 15.81 -34.92 4.83
C HIS A 134 15.17 -33.68 5.46
N SER A 135 15.21 -32.55 4.76
CA SER A 135 14.76 -31.26 5.26
C SER A 135 13.97 -30.51 4.21
N ILE A 136 12.96 -29.78 4.67
CA ILE A 136 12.23 -28.78 3.88
C ILE A 136 12.40 -27.43 4.57
N TYR A 137 12.39 -26.36 3.79
CA TYR A 137 12.54 -24.99 4.30
C TYR A 137 11.34 -24.13 3.91
N CYS A 138 11.03 -23.16 4.77
CA CYS A 138 9.92 -22.27 4.56
C CYS A 138 10.28 -21.23 3.49
N THR A 139 9.49 -21.20 2.44
CA THR A 139 9.52 -20.19 1.38
C THR A 139 8.34 -19.23 1.56
N VAL A 140 8.46 -18.04 0.99
CA VAL A 140 7.40 -17.03 1.07
C VAL A 140 7.14 -16.51 -0.33
N ASN A 141 5.90 -16.66 -0.79
CA ASN A 141 5.41 -16.22 -2.09
C ASN A 141 4.14 -15.38 -1.88
N ASN A 142 4.06 -14.18 -2.45
CA ASN A 142 2.87 -13.31 -2.38
C ASN A 142 2.31 -13.11 -0.95
N ASP A 143 3.19 -12.87 0.02
CA ASP A 143 2.84 -12.73 1.44
C ASP A 143 2.21 -13.96 2.11
N GLU A 144 2.43 -15.15 1.54
CA GLU A 144 2.00 -16.45 2.08
C GLU A 144 3.21 -17.39 2.23
N GLY A 145 3.25 -18.13 3.34
CA GLY A 145 4.30 -19.09 3.64
C GLY A 145 3.99 -20.47 3.06
N GLU A 146 4.94 -21.06 2.35
CA GLU A 146 4.83 -22.38 1.74
C GLU A 146 6.12 -23.18 1.95
N TRP A 147 6.00 -24.47 2.22
CA TRP A 147 7.16 -25.35 2.30
C TRP A 147 7.80 -25.56 0.92
N SER A 148 9.13 -25.61 0.87
CA SER A 148 9.90 -25.77 -0.37
C SER A 148 9.59 -27.01 -1.21
N GLY A 149 8.92 -28.01 -0.62
CA GLY A 149 8.56 -29.26 -1.27
C GLY A 149 7.82 -30.23 -0.33
N PRO A 150 7.50 -31.44 -0.82
CA PRO A 150 6.87 -32.47 0.02
C PRO A 150 7.85 -33.02 1.07
N PRO A 151 7.36 -33.54 2.21
CA PRO A 151 8.20 -34.21 3.19
C PRO A 151 8.71 -35.56 2.66
N PRO A 152 9.78 -36.12 3.25
CA PRO A 152 10.28 -37.45 2.87
C PRO A 152 9.33 -38.56 3.34
N GLU A 153 9.46 -39.73 2.71
CA GLU A 153 8.74 -40.95 3.12
C GLU A 153 9.66 -41.90 3.88
N CYS A 154 9.15 -42.57 4.92
CA CYS A 154 9.88 -43.60 5.63
C CYS A 154 9.42 -45.00 5.20
N ARG A 155 10.29 -45.72 4.49
CA ARG A 155 10.00 -47.08 3.99
C ARG A 155 10.63 -48.15 4.87
N GLY A 156 9.79 -49.04 5.41
CA GLY A 156 10.25 -50.19 6.17
C GLY A 156 10.95 -51.19 5.26
N LYS A 157 11.92 -51.94 5.79
CA LYS A 157 12.33 -53.18 5.13
C LYS A 157 11.12 -54.10 5.16
N SER A 158 10.59 -54.48 3.98
CA SER A 158 9.54 -55.49 3.89
C SER A 158 10.03 -56.71 4.66
N LEU A 159 9.46 -56.95 5.85
CA LEU A 159 9.53 -58.26 6.43
C LEU A 159 8.70 -59.11 5.48
N THR A 160 9.37 -59.81 4.56
CA THR A 160 8.80 -60.99 3.93
C THR A 160 8.43 -61.92 5.06
N SER A 161 7.24 -61.74 5.62
CA SER A 161 6.61 -62.71 6.46
C SER A 161 6.46 -63.93 5.56
N LYS A 162 7.34 -64.92 5.74
CA LYS A 162 7.07 -66.27 5.32
C LYS A 162 5.86 -66.76 6.13
N VAL A 163 4.68 -66.23 5.85
CA VAL A 163 3.45 -66.96 6.11
C VAL A 163 3.37 -67.94 4.95
N PRO A 164 3.47 -69.25 5.18
CA PRO A 164 3.13 -70.24 4.15
C PRO A 164 1.72 -69.92 3.64
N PRO A 165 1.41 -70.06 2.34
CA PRO A 165 0.05 -69.86 1.87
C PRO A 165 -0.85 -70.88 2.56
N THR A 166 -1.62 -70.45 3.57
CA THR A 166 -2.71 -71.24 4.10
C THR A 166 -3.76 -71.30 3.01
N VAL A 167 -3.87 -72.45 2.37
CA VAL A 167 -4.91 -72.79 1.41
C VAL A 167 -6.27 -72.54 2.08
N GLN A 168 -6.93 -71.44 1.73
CA GLN A 168 -8.32 -71.25 2.09
C GLN A 168 -9.15 -72.20 1.22
N LYS A 169 -9.73 -73.20 1.89
CA LYS A 169 -10.75 -74.08 1.33
C LYS A 169 -11.88 -73.21 0.74
N PRO A 170 -12.39 -73.49 -0.48
CA PRO A 170 -13.46 -72.70 -1.06
C PRO A 170 -14.72 -72.80 -0.19
N THR A 171 -15.15 -71.66 0.36
CA THR A 171 -16.47 -71.55 0.96
C THR A 171 -17.43 -71.09 -0.14
N THR A 172 -18.35 -71.98 -0.51
CA THR A 172 -19.41 -71.72 -1.48
C THR A 172 -20.30 -70.59 -0.97
N VAL A 173 -20.22 -69.42 -1.58
CA VAL A 173 -21.18 -68.34 -1.37
C VAL A 173 -22.31 -68.53 -2.39
N ASN A 174 -23.48 -68.92 -1.89
CA ASN A 174 -24.70 -68.90 -2.69
C ASN A 174 -25.07 -67.44 -2.96
N VAL A 175 -25.04 -67.06 -4.24
CA VAL A 175 -25.54 -65.78 -4.75
C VAL A 175 -27.05 -65.91 -4.95
N PRO A 176 -27.89 -65.10 -4.30
CA PRO A 176 -29.25 -64.88 -4.77
C PRO A 176 -29.23 -63.84 -5.89
N THR A 177 -29.62 -64.28 -7.07
CA THR A 177 -29.90 -63.44 -8.23
C THR A 177 -31.20 -62.68 -8.00
N THR A 178 -31.19 -61.36 -8.14
CA THR A 178 -32.43 -60.60 -8.39
C THR A 178 -32.21 -59.51 -9.43
N GLU A 179 -33.18 -59.48 -10.33
CA GLU A 179 -33.20 -58.91 -11.66
C GLU A 179 -33.05 -57.38 -11.74
N VAL A 180 -32.44 -56.93 -12.84
CA VAL A 180 -32.48 -55.55 -13.33
C VAL A 180 -33.53 -55.46 -14.43
N SER A 181 -34.40 -54.45 -14.37
CA SER A 181 -34.96 -53.79 -15.57
C SER A 181 -35.66 -52.45 -15.24
N PRO A 182 -35.82 -51.55 -16.23
CA PRO A 182 -35.41 -50.14 -16.11
C PRO A 182 -36.57 -49.13 -16.16
N THR A 183 -36.32 -47.88 -15.74
CA THR A 183 -37.21 -46.77 -16.11
C THR A 183 -36.50 -45.42 -16.29
N SER A 184 -36.46 -45.03 -17.56
CA SER A 184 -36.68 -43.71 -18.19
C SER A 184 -36.18 -42.40 -17.57
N GLN A 185 -35.36 -41.75 -18.41
CA GLN A 185 -35.06 -40.33 -18.49
C GLN A 185 -36.32 -39.43 -18.46
N LYS A 186 -36.20 -38.25 -17.84
CA LYS A 186 -36.96 -37.06 -18.27
C LYS A 186 -36.10 -35.80 -18.22
N THR A 187 -35.66 -35.44 -19.41
CA THR A 187 -35.14 -34.13 -19.81
C THR A 187 -36.24 -33.08 -19.70
N THR A 188 -35.95 -31.90 -19.15
CA THR A 188 -36.77 -30.71 -19.42
C THR A 188 -35.88 -29.48 -19.61
N THR A 189 -35.78 -29.07 -20.87
CA THR A 189 -35.28 -27.79 -21.37
C THR A 189 -36.35 -26.70 -21.23
N LYS A 190 -35.95 -25.46 -20.96
CA LYS A 190 -36.59 -24.19 -21.40
C LYS A 190 -35.67 -23.03 -20.97
N THR A 191 -34.88 -22.44 -21.87
CA THR A 191 -35.19 -21.39 -22.87
C THR A 191 -35.39 -19.99 -22.26
N THR A 192 -34.31 -19.21 -22.37
CA THR A 192 -34.15 -17.79 -22.78
C THR A 192 -35.40 -16.91 -22.93
N THR A 193 -35.34 -15.67 -22.45
CA THR A 193 -35.29 -14.39 -23.23
C THR A 193 -35.36 -13.18 -22.28
N PRO A 194 -34.70 -12.03 -22.58
CA PRO A 194 -34.46 -10.92 -21.67
C PRO A 194 -35.49 -9.78 -21.82
N ASN A 195 -35.66 -9.00 -20.75
CA ASN A 195 -36.38 -7.73 -20.72
C ASN A 195 -35.96 -7.00 -19.43
N ALA A 196 -35.91 -5.69 -19.30
CA ALA A 196 -35.78 -4.56 -20.21
C ALA A 196 -35.50 -3.36 -19.30
N GLN A 197 -34.79 -2.38 -19.87
CA GLN A 197 -34.50 -1.05 -19.35
C GLN A 197 -35.75 -0.36 -18.78
N ALA A 198 -35.64 0.24 -17.58
CA ALA A 198 -36.59 1.22 -17.08
C ALA A 198 -35.87 2.54 -16.77
N THR A 199 -36.45 3.58 -17.34
CA THR A 199 -35.98 4.95 -17.53
C THR A 199 -36.07 5.84 -16.30
N ARG A 200 -35.01 6.63 -16.12
CA ARG A 200 -34.96 8.07 -15.82
C ARG A 200 -36.29 8.74 -15.40
N SER A 201 -36.31 9.25 -14.18
CA SER A 201 -37.14 10.40 -13.79
C SER A 201 -36.37 11.30 -12.82
N THR A 202 -36.02 12.49 -13.31
CA THR A 202 -35.60 13.66 -12.55
C THR A 202 -36.82 14.37 -11.97
N PRO A 203 -36.71 14.94 -10.76
CA PRO A 203 -37.23 16.29 -10.59
C PRO A 203 -36.30 17.23 -9.82
N VAL A 204 -36.09 18.40 -10.44
CA VAL A 204 -36.03 19.76 -9.85
C VAL A 204 -34.97 20.00 -8.75
N SER A 205 -33.83 20.53 -9.19
CA SER A 205 -32.85 21.20 -8.34
C SER A 205 -33.40 22.50 -7.76
N ARG A 206 -33.33 22.59 -6.42
CA ARG A 206 -33.52 23.80 -5.62
C ARG A 206 -32.26 24.66 -5.74
N THR A 207 -32.42 25.93 -6.08
CA THR A 207 -31.34 26.93 -6.10
C THR A 207 -30.81 27.18 -4.68
N THR A 208 -29.58 26.76 -4.42
CA THR A 208 -28.76 27.25 -3.31
C THR A 208 -27.40 27.64 -3.87
N LYS A 209 -27.02 28.91 -3.70
CA LYS A 209 -25.74 29.48 -4.13
C LYS A 209 -24.59 28.69 -3.51
N HIS A 210 -23.92 27.86 -4.30
CA HIS A 210 -22.59 27.38 -3.99
C HIS A 210 -21.57 28.36 -4.58
N PHE A 211 -20.71 28.88 -3.73
CA PHE A 211 -19.47 29.54 -4.14
C PHE A 211 -18.64 28.49 -4.88
N HIS A 212 -18.52 28.65 -6.20
CA HIS A 212 -17.49 27.96 -6.96
C HIS A 212 -16.15 28.67 -6.71
N GLU A 213 -15.22 27.96 -6.11
CA GLU A 213 -13.80 28.27 -6.19
C GLU A 213 -13.37 27.99 -7.65
N THR A 214 -13.51 28.99 -8.51
CA THR A 214 -12.98 28.95 -9.87
C THR A 214 -11.47 29.14 -9.77
N THR A 215 -10.74 28.04 -9.88
CA THR A 215 -9.35 28.05 -10.35
C THR A 215 -9.34 28.67 -11.76
N PRO A 216 -8.65 29.79 -12.00
CA PRO A 216 -8.46 30.29 -13.35
C PRO A 216 -7.32 29.48 -13.99
N ASN A 217 -7.66 28.79 -15.07
CA ASN A 217 -6.73 28.02 -15.88
C ASN A 217 -5.71 28.93 -16.59
N LYS A 218 -4.47 28.44 -16.59
CA LYS A 218 -3.36 28.67 -17.53
C LYS A 218 -2.92 30.13 -17.81
N GLY A 219 -1.98 30.58 -16.99
CA GLY A 219 -0.85 31.39 -17.42
C GLY A 219 0.44 30.71 -16.97
N SER A 220 1.38 30.48 -17.89
CA SER A 220 2.61 29.70 -17.69
C SER A 220 3.39 30.12 -16.44
N GLY A 221 3.39 29.26 -15.41
CA GLY A 221 4.24 29.39 -14.23
C GLY A 221 5.32 28.34 -14.25
N THR A 222 6.57 28.76 -14.42
CA THR A 222 7.75 27.94 -14.11
C THR A 222 7.80 27.67 -12.60
N THR A 223 7.95 26.39 -12.28
CA THR A 223 8.08 25.83 -10.94
C THR A 223 9.37 26.31 -10.26
N SER A 224 9.23 26.69 -8.98
CA SER A 224 10.25 26.75 -7.91
C SER A 224 10.23 28.09 -7.15
N GLY A 225 9.85 28.06 -5.87
CA GLY A 225 10.21 29.07 -4.85
C GLY A 225 9.76 30.53 -5.01
N GLN A 226 9.15 30.96 -6.11
CA GLN A 226 8.85 32.38 -6.31
C GLN A 226 7.43 32.78 -5.85
N LEU A 227 7.34 33.92 -5.14
CA LEU A 227 6.11 34.71 -5.05
C LEU A 227 5.50 34.84 -6.45
N THR A 228 4.38 34.15 -6.68
CA THR A 228 3.63 34.21 -7.95
C THR A 228 2.86 35.52 -8.00
N LEU A 229 3.36 36.52 -8.72
CA LEU A 229 2.54 37.67 -9.10
C LEU A 229 1.57 37.21 -10.20
N PHE A 230 0.26 37.35 -9.97
CA PHE A 230 -0.74 37.15 -11.02
C PHE A 230 -1.06 38.50 -11.66
N ARG A 231 -1.03 38.55 -13.00
CA ARG A 231 -1.44 39.72 -13.79
C ARG A 231 -2.89 39.51 -14.23
N PHE A 232 -3.80 40.37 -13.80
CA PHE A 232 -5.13 40.48 -14.39
C PHE A 232 -5.18 41.78 -15.18
N THR A 233 -5.46 41.68 -16.48
CA THR A 233 -5.80 42.85 -17.32
C THR A 233 -7.32 42.93 -17.40
N GLU A 234 -7.95 43.77 -16.57
CA GLU A 234 -9.26 44.30 -16.92
C GLU A 234 -9.05 45.43 -17.93
N TYR A 235 -9.76 45.32 -19.06
CA TYR A 235 -9.80 46.34 -20.10
C TYR A 235 -10.30 47.67 -19.51
N GLY A 236 -9.41 48.67 -19.44
CA GLY A 236 -9.78 50.04 -19.07
C GLY A 236 -8.82 50.68 -18.07
N SER A 237 -7.72 51.24 -18.58
CA SER A 237 -6.91 52.37 -18.06
C SER A 237 -6.41 52.39 -16.59
N ASN A 238 -6.79 51.46 -15.71
CA ASN A 238 -6.30 51.37 -14.34
C ASN A 238 -5.86 49.92 -14.06
N VAL A 239 -4.57 49.66 -14.20
CA VAL A 239 -4.01 48.33 -13.91
C VAL A 239 -3.95 48.15 -12.39
N LEU A 240 -4.99 47.54 -11.80
CA LEU A 240 -4.99 47.12 -10.40
C LEU A 240 -4.15 45.83 -10.27
N TRP A 241 -2.99 45.94 -9.62
CA TRP A 241 -2.13 44.81 -9.33
C TRP A 241 -2.44 44.27 -7.94
N TRP A 242 -2.88 43.01 -7.87
CA TRP A 242 -3.02 42.29 -6.61
C TRP A 242 -1.76 41.46 -6.41
N LYS A 243 -1.02 41.73 -5.33
CA LYS A 243 0.07 40.88 -4.88
C LYS A 243 -0.39 40.19 -3.60
N TYR A 244 -0.26 38.87 -3.56
CA TYR A 244 -0.25 38.22 -2.26
C TYR A 244 1.18 38.35 -1.72
N GLU A 245 1.29 38.88 -0.51
CA GLU A 245 2.55 38.92 0.22
C GLU A 245 2.51 37.92 1.37
N LEU A 246 3.68 37.43 1.73
CA LEU A 246 3.82 36.72 2.98
C LEU A 246 4.21 37.74 4.02
N ASP A 247 3.43 37.85 5.09
CA ASP A 247 3.81 38.69 6.21
C ASP A 247 5.03 38.11 6.95
N GLN A 248 5.47 38.81 8.01
CA GLN A 248 6.58 38.35 8.83
C GLN A 248 6.33 36.96 9.42
N ASP A 249 5.08 36.51 9.57
CA ASP A 249 4.73 35.17 10.08
C ASP A 249 4.44 34.18 8.96
N CYS A 250 4.93 34.48 7.75
CA CYS A 250 4.68 33.73 6.54
C CYS A 250 3.18 33.57 6.21
N ARG A 251 2.26 34.38 6.75
CA ARG A 251 0.81 34.29 6.46
C ARG A 251 0.49 35.00 5.14
N ILE A 252 -0.53 34.49 4.44
CA ILE A 252 -0.94 35.12 3.17
C ILE A 252 -1.64 36.43 3.54
N LYS A 253 -1.09 37.55 3.08
CA LYS A 253 -1.71 38.87 3.16
C LYS A 253 -2.02 39.32 1.74
N TRP A 254 -3.24 39.79 1.52
CA TRP A 254 -3.59 40.47 0.28
C TRP A 254 -3.22 41.93 0.40
N SER A 255 -2.50 42.46 -0.57
CA SER A 255 -2.15 43.88 -0.60
C SER A 255 -2.22 44.39 -2.03
N LEU A 256 -2.80 45.59 -2.17
CA LEU A 256 -2.77 46.33 -3.43
C LEU A 256 -1.41 47.04 -3.48
N ILE A 257 -0.55 46.65 -4.43
CA ILE A 257 0.82 47.16 -4.46
C ILE A 257 1.19 47.53 -5.88
N TYR A 258 1.65 48.76 -6.05
CA TYR A 258 2.10 49.32 -7.32
C TYR A 258 3.60 49.61 -7.24
N CYS A 259 4.38 49.14 -8.22
CA CYS A 259 5.77 49.57 -8.42
C CYS A 259 5.79 50.37 -9.71
N GLY A 260 5.60 51.68 -9.56
CA GLY A 260 5.63 52.70 -10.61
C GLY A 260 5.93 54.05 -9.96
N GLN A 261 5.95 55.14 -10.73
CA GLN A 261 6.37 56.44 -10.21
C GLN A 261 5.46 56.94 -9.08
N GLY A 262 5.97 56.81 -7.85
CA GLY A 262 5.32 57.26 -6.61
C GLY A 262 4.74 56.09 -5.79
N PHE A 263 5.23 55.96 -4.55
CA PHE A 263 4.83 55.06 -3.46
C PHE A 263 5.59 53.72 -3.33
N SER A 264 6.42 53.65 -2.28
CA SER A 264 7.03 52.46 -1.70
C SER A 264 6.21 52.00 -0.48
N TYR A 265 5.92 50.70 -0.36
CA TYR A 265 5.33 50.05 0.83
C TYR A 265 6.32 49.06 1.46
#